data_AF-K1RFL6-F1
#
_entry.id   AF-K1RFL6-F1
#
_cell.length_a   1.000
_cell.length_b   1.000
_cell.length_c   1.000
_cell.angle_alpha   90.00
_cell.angle_beta   90.00
_cell.angle_gamma   90.00
#
_symmetry.space_group_name_H-M   'P 1'
#
loop_
_entity.id
_entity.type
_entity.pdbx_description
1 polymer ?
#
loop_
_entity_poly.entity_id
_entity_poly.type
_entity_poly.pdbx_seq_one_letter_code
_entity_poly.pdbx_strand_id
1 'polypeptide(L)'
;MKVDRRFHCFACQADGDVIDFTSRLFGLSSKEAALKLADDFSISFDRKGHDPPQKRVIKRKISEEMRYRQAEQKCFRVLCDYLRLLERWKEEYAPKQPEEDWNPLFVEALHRQPYIEYLLDLLLSDSIEERAIVVAEYGKEVRKIEQRISEFTASHPAGCDERSRSHSARTER
;
A
#
# COMPACT_ATOMS: atom_id res chain seq x y z
N MET A 1 -17.77 0.35 -33.58
CA MET A 1 -17.83 -1.10 -33.83
C MET A 1 -16.42 -1.59 -34.10
N LYS A 2 -15.90 -2.54 -33.30
CA LYS A 2 -14.55 -3.08 -33.46
C LYS A 2 -14.66 -4.31 -34.35
N VAL A 3 -14.17 -4.23 -35.58
CA VAL A 3 -14.15 -5.38 -36.50
C VAL A 3 -12.99 -6.28 -36.05
N ASP A 4 -13.28 -7.53 -35.71
CA ASP A 4 -12.24 -8.53 -35.44
C ASP A 4 -11.54 -8.87 -36.75
N ARG A 5 -10.24 -8.57 -36.85
CA ARG A 5 -9.43 -8.74 -38.07
C ARG A 5 -8.69 -10.09 -38.09
N ARG A 6 -9.36 -11.16 -37.65
CA ARG A 6 -8.81 -12.51 -37.58
C ARG A 6 -9.36 -13.37 -38.72
N PHE A 7 -8.59 -14.34 -39.17
CA PHE A 7 -9.07 -15.36 -40.09
C PHE A 7 -9.47 -16.62 -39.32
N HIS A 8 -10.50 -17.31 -39.80
CA HIS A 8 -10.95 -18.61 -39.30
C HIS A 8 -11.19 -19.54 -40.49
N CYS A 9 -10.66 -20.76 -40.43
CA CYS A 9 -10.91 -21.80 -41.42
C CYS A 9 -12.00 -22.76 -40.92
N PHE A 10 -13.17 -22.75 -41.55
CA PHE A 10 -14.28 -23.62 -41.15
C PHE A 10 -14.04 -25.11 -41.39
N ALA A 11 -13.09 -25.48 -42.27
CA ALA A 11 -12.80 -26.87 -42.61
C ALA A 11 -11.83 -27.54 -41.61
N CYS A 12 -10.78 -26.84 -41.20
CA CYS A 12 -9.77 -27.38 -40.26
C CYS A 12 -9.72 -26.65 -38.91
N GLN A 13 -10.66 -25.73 -38.67
CA GLN A 13 -10.78 -24.93 -37.43
C GLN A 13 -9.52 -24.10 -37.12
N ALA A 14 -8.73 -23.79 -38.15
CA ALA A 14 -7.53 -22.98 -38.03
C ALA A 14 -7.88 -21.50 -37.86
N ASP A 15 -7.48 -20.93 -36.74
CA ASP A 15 -7.59 -19.50 -36.46
C ASP A 15 -6.21 -18.81 -36.46
N GLY A 16 -6.22 -17.50 -36.69
CA GLY A 16 -5.04 -16.66 -36.55
C GLY A 16 -5.24 -15.22 -37.04
N ASP A 17 -4.14 -14.46 -37.00
CA ASP A 17 -4.07 -13.15 -37.62
C ASP A 17 -3.44 -13.21 -39.03
N VAL A 18 -3.23 -12.04 -39.65
CA VAL A 18 -2.66 -11.95 -41.00
C VAL A 18 -1.24 -12.53 -41.06
N ILE A 19 -0.45 -12.44 -39.99
CA ILE A 19 0.92 -12.97 -39.93
C ILE A 19 0.88 -14.50 -39.86
N ASP A 20 -0.03 -15.05 -39.04
CA ASP A 20 -0.24 -16.50 -38.94
C ASP A 20 -0.68 -17.10 -40.29
N PHE A 21 -1.53 -16.40 -41.02
CA PHE A 21 -1.96 -16.81 -42.35
C PHE A 21 -0.78 -16.88 -43.32
N THR A 22 0.00 -15.80 -43.43
CA THR A 22 1.17 -15.74 -44.32
C THR A 22 2.24 -16.76 -43.94
N SER A 23 2.47 -16.97 -42.63
CA SER A 23 3.39 -17.98 -42.12
C SER A 23 3.01 -19.38 -42.61
N ARG A 24 1.75 -19.77 -42.47
CA ARG A 24 1.25 -21.08 -42.92
C ARG A 24 1.22 -21.20 -44.44
N LEU A 25 0.90 -20.11 -45.14
CA LEU A 25 0.82 -20.09 -46.60
C LEU A 25 2.18 -20.29 -47.26
N PHE A 26 3.24 -19.69 -46.71
CA PHE A 26 4.60 -19.72 -47.27
C PHE A 26 5.56 -20.67 -46.53
N GLY A 27 5.10 -21.35 -45.47
CA GLY A 27 5.95 -22.22 -44.65
C GLY A 27 7.07 -21.46 -43.93
N LEU A 28 6.83 -20.20 -43.57
CA LEU A 28 7.81 -19.29 -42.97
C LEU A 28 7.64 -19.19 -41.45
N SER A 29 8.69 -18.81 -40.73
CA SER A 29 8.53 -18.40 -39.33
C SER A 29 7.71 -17.10 -39.22
N SER A 30 7.08 -16.82 -38.08
CA SER A 30 6.27 -15.60 -37.90
C SER A 30 7.05 -14.32 -38.19
N LYS A 31 8.36 -14.30 -37.90
CA LYS A 31 9.24 -13.16 -38.20
C LYS A 31 9.46 -12.99 -39.69
N GLU A 32 9.72 -14.07 -40.42
CA GLU A 32 9.91 -14.05 -41.87
C GLU A 32 8.62 -13.72 -42.60
N ALA A 33 7.48 -14.22 -42.13
CA ALA A 33 6.17 -13.86 -42.63
C ALA A 33 5.89 -12.36 -42.49
N ALA A 34 6.25 -11.76 -41.34
CA ALA A 34 6.12 -10.31 -41.13
C ALA A 34 7.06 -9.50 -42.04
N LEU A 35 8.29 -9.96 -42.25
CA LEU A 35 9.23 -9.32 -43.20
C LEU A 35 8.72 -9.44 -44.65
N LYS A 36 8.17 -10.59 -45.02
CA LYS A 36 7.56 -10.80 -46.33
C LYS A 36 6.37 -9.89 -46.56
N LEU A 37 5.49 -9.74 -45.57
CA LEU A 37 4.38 -8.77 -45.64
C LEU A 37 4.88 -7.34 -45.79
N ALA A 38 5.94 -6.96 -45.06
CA ALA A 38 6.52 -5.62 -45.20
C ALA A 38 7.07 -5.39 -46.61
N ASP A 39 7.72 -6.38 -47.21
CA ASP A 39 8.22 -6.32 -48.59
C ASP A 39 7.07 -6.24 -49.62
N ASP A 40 6.11 -7.17 -49.53
CA ASP A 40 4.96 -7.27 -50.45
C ASP A 40 4.11 -5.98 -50.46
N PHE A 41 4.01 -5.29 -49.32
CA PHE A 41 3.27 -4.02 -49.17
C PHE A 41 4.16 -2.76 -49.20
N SER A 42 5.45 -2.91 -49.51
CA SER A 42 6.43 -1.80 -49.55
C SER A 42 6.46 -0.95 -48.26
N ILE A 43 6.31 -1.60 -47.11
CA ILE A 43 6.42 -0.98 -45.78
C ILE A 43 7.89 -0.98 -45.38
N SER A 44 8.49 0.21 -45.29
CA SER A 44 9.88 0.36 -44.84
C SER A 44 10.04 -0.06 -43.37
N PHE A 45 10.78 -1.14 -43.11
CA PHE A 45 11.13 -1.58 -41.77
C PHE A 45 12.51 -1.03 -41.37
N ASP A 46 12.56 0.13 -40.70
CA ASP A 46 13.82 0.67 -40.18
C ASP A 46 14.22 -0.05 -38.89
N ARG A 47 15.30 -0.84 -38.96
CA ARG A 47 15.88 -1.56 -37.80
C ARG A 47 16.37 -0.60 -36.70
N LYS A 48 16.54 0.69 -36.97
CA LYS A 48 17.12 1.66 -36.03
C LYS A 48 16.12 2.27 -35.03
N GLY A 49 14.81 2.00 -35.16
CA GLY A 49 13.78 2.65 -34.35
C GLY A 49 13.03 1.75 -33.36
N HIS A 50 13.33 0.45 -33.32
CA HIS A 50 12.53 -0.54 -32.57
C HIS A 50 13.35 -1.23 -31.47
N ASP A 51 14.13 -0.47 -30.71
CA ASP A 51 14.37 -0.88 -29.33
C ASP A 51 13.00 -0.93 -28.63
N PRO A 52 12.64 -1.99 -27.89
CA PRO A 52 11.46 -1.94 -27.04
C PRO A 52 11.61 -0.66 -26.22
N PRO A 53 10.56 0.19 -26.11
CA PRO A 53 10.69 1.43 -25.37
C PRO A 53 11.28 1.04 -24.04
N GLN A 54 12.54 1.43 -23.79
CA GLN A 54 13.18 1.17 -22.51
C GLN A 54 12.13 1.64 -21.54
N LYS A 55 11.61 0.73 -20.72
CA LYS A 55 10.69 1.08 -19.65
C LYS A 55 11.50 2.06 -18.82
N ARG A 56 11.42 3.34 -19.16
CA ARG A 56 11.74 4.43 -18.29
C ARG A 56 10.78 4.12 -17.18
N VAL A 57 11.30 3.50 -16.13
CA VAL A 57 10.64 3.45 -14.85
C VAL A 57 10.48 4.92 -14.56
N ILE A 58 9.34 5.48 -14.98
CA ILE A 58 8.88 6.77 -14.55
C ILE A 58 8.73 6.51 -13.07
N LYS A 59 9.80 6.78 -12.31
CA LYS A 59 9.72 7.00 -10.88
C LYS A 59 8.74 8.15 -10.81
N ARG A 60 7.44 7.82 -10.72
CA ARG A 60 6.38 8.80 -10.51
C ARG A 60 6.89 9.57 -9.32
N LYS A 61 7.33 10.82 -9.55
CA LYS A 61 7.65 11.73 -8.46
C LYS A 61 6.38 11.70 -7.64
N ILE A 62 6.42 11.02 -6.49
CA ILE A 62 5.30 10.95 -5.57
C ILE A 62 4.86 12.40 -5.42
N SER A 63 3.64 12.71 -5.88
CA SER A 63 3.12 14.08 -5.84
C SER A 63 3.31 14.57 -4.41
N GLU A 64 3.69 15.83 -4.23
CA GLU A 64 3.90 16.41 -2.90
C GLU A 64 2.69 16.18 -1.99
N GLU A 65 1.49 16.23 -2.58
CA GLU A 65 0.22 15.85 -1.96
C GLU A 65 0.19 14.41 -1.43
N MET A 66 0.74 13.44 -2.18
CA MET A 66 0.78 12.04 -1.78
C MET A 66 1.79 11.82 -0.65
N ARG A 67 2.90 12.58 -0.61
CA ARG A 67 3.83 12.56 0.53
C ARG A 67 3.19 13.14 1.78
N TYR A 68 2.49 14.26 1.63
CA TYR A 68 1.78 14.89 2.73
C TYR A 68 0.71 13.96 3.32
N ARG A 69 -0.13 13.35 2.47
CA ARG A 69 -1.12 12.34 2.91
C ARG A 69 -0.48 11.16 3.62
N GLN A 70 0.68 10.69 3.18
CA GLN A 70 1.40 9.61 3.89
C GLN A 70 1.92 10.07 5.26
N ALA A 71 2.41 11.30 5.37
CA ALA A 71 2.86 11.86 6.63
C ALA A 71 1.70 12.02 7.62
N GLU A 72 0.58 12.55 7.17
CA GLU A 72 -0.67 12.69 7.94
C GLU A 72 -1.17 11.33 8.44
N GLN A 73 -1.28 10.34 7.55
CA GLN A 73 -1.65 8.97 7.90
C GLN A 73 -0.68 8.32 8.89
N LYS A 74 0.62 8.61 8.79
CA LYS A 74 1.62 8.13 9.75
C LYS A 74 1.39 8.77 11.12
N CYS A 75 1.21 10.09 11.18
CA CYS A 75 0.97 10.81 12.43
C CYS A 75 -0.27 10.27 13.14
N PHE A 76 -1.38 10.16 12.41
CA PHE A 76 -2.63 9.63 12.94
C PHE A 76 -2.45 8.23 13.54
N ARG A 77 -1.79 7.32 12.81
CA ARG A 77 -1.55 5.95 13.28
C ARG A 77 -0.76 5.90 14.58
N VAL A 78 0.36 6.61 14.65
CA VAL A 78 1.23 6.62 15.84
C VAL A 78 0.48 7.19 17.05
N LEU A 79 -0.30 8.26 16.86
CA LEU A 79 -1.09 8.85 17.94
C LEU A 79 -2.18 7.88 18.42
N CYS A 80 -2.88 7.19 17.52
CA CYS A 80 -3.85 6.16 17.90
C CYS A 80 -3.20 4.96 18.60
N ASP A 81 -2.04 4.50 18.13
CA ASP A 81 -1.28 3.42 18.77
C ASP A 81 -0.90 3.80 20.20
N TYR A 82 -0.45 5.04 20.41
CA TYR A 82 -0.14 5.54 21.73
C TYR A 82 -1.38 5.69 22.60
N LEU A 83 -2.49 6.21 22.08
CA LEU A 83 -3.73 6.35 22.85
C LEU A 83 -4.19 5.00 23.41
N ARG A 84 -4.22 3.96 22.56
CA ARG A 84 -4.52 2.58 23.01
C ARG A 84 -3.55 2.07 24.08
N LEU A 85 -2.27 2.42 23.95
CA LEU A 85 -1.26 2.06 24.94
C LEU A 85 -1.52 2.74 26.29
N LEU A 86 -1.89 4.02 26.27
CA LEU A 86 -2.23 4.79 27.46
C LEU A 86 -3.51 4.26 28.13
N GLU A 87 -4.54 3.92 27.34
CA GLU A 87 -5.76 3.28 27.84
C GLU A 87 -5.44 1.98 28.58
N ARG A 88 -4.63 1.12 27.97
CA ARG A 88 -4.16 -0.12 28.63
C ARG A 88 -3.38 0.17 29.90
N TRP A 89 -2.48 1.16 29.89
CA TRP A 89 -1.72 1.51 31.10
C TRP A 89 -2.61 2.05 32.23
N LYS A 90 -3.68 2.76 31.90
CA LYS A 90 -4.68 3.20 32.88
C LYS A 90 -5.41 2.06 33.54
N GLU A 91 -5.65 0.96 32.84
CA GLU A 91 -6.33 -0.21 33.39
C GLU A 91 -5.36 -1.13 34.15
N GLU A 92 -4.22 -1.46 33.56
CA GLU A 92 -3.27 -2.43 34.11
C GLU A 92 -2.48 -1.91 35.31
N TYR A 93 -2.11 -0.62 35.29
CA TYR A 93 -1.26 -0.01 36.31
C TYR A 93 -2.03 0.92 37.27
N ALA A 94 -3.37 0.85 37.28
CA ALA A 94 -4.18 1.58 38.24
C ALA A 94 -3.85 1.16 39.69
N PRO A 95 -3.66 2.11 40.62
CA PRO A 95 -3.52 1.79 42.03
C PRO A 95 -4.81 1.13 42.53
N LYS A 96 -4.69 0.00 43.23
CA LYS A 96 -5.86 -0.75 43.73
C LYS A 96 -6.30 -0.27 45.10
N GLN A 97 -5.39 0.38 45.82
CA GLN A 97 -5.61 0.94 47.14
C GLN A 97 -5.15 2.40 47.16
N PRO A 98 -5.82 3.27 47.93
CA PRO A 98 -5.49 4.69 47.98
C PRO A 98 -4.11 5.00 48.59
N GLU A 99 -3.54 4.07 49.36
CA GLU A 99 -2.21 4.19 49.96
C GLU A 99 -1.07 3.67 49.06
N GLU A 100 -1.38 3.09 47.90
CA GLU A 100 -0.39 2.52 46.99
C GLU A 100 0.30 3.60 46.14
N ASP A 101 1.62 3.50 46.00
CA ASP A 101 2.39 4.42 45.15
C ASP A 101 1.97 4.28 43.67
N TRP A 102 1.79 5.42 42.99
CA TRP A 102 1.31 5.41 41.62
C TRP A 102 2.41 4.98 40.66
N ASN A 103 2.09 4.02 39.79
CA ASN A 103 3.03 3.57 38.76
C ASN A 103 3.33 4.73 37.77
N PRO A 104 4.61 4.96 37.39
CA PRO A 104 4.96 6.00 36.42
C PRO A 104 4.20 5.91 35.09
N LEU A 105 3.89 4.70 34.60
CA LEU A 105 3.13 4.49 33.35
C LEU A 105 1.66 4.93 33.50
N PHE A 106 1.08 4.71 34.67
CA PHE A 106 -0.27 5.17 34.99
C PHE A 106 -0.32 6.71 35.03
N VAL A 107 0.66 7.33 35.70
CA VAL A 107 0.80 8.79 35.76
C VAL A 107 1.02 9.38 34.37
N GLU A 108 1.88 8.76 33.55
CA GLU A 108 2.11 9.16 32.16
C GLU A 108 0.81 9.12 31.36
N ALA A 109 0.04 8.03 31.47
CA ALA A 109 -1.21 7.86 30.76
C ALA A 109 -2.25 8.91 31.12
N LEU A 110 -2.43 9.21 32.41
CA LEU A 110 -3.36 10.25 32.85
C LEU A 110 -2.97 11.65 32.34
N HIS A 111 -1.69 12.00 32.35
CA HIS A 111 -1.23 13.31 31.89
C HIS A 111 -1.26 13.45 30.37
N ARG A 112 -0.94 12.38 29.64
CA ARG A 112 -0.76 12.44 28.19
C ARG A 112 -2.07 12.25 27.43
N GLN A 113 -3.00 11.45 27.93
CA GLN A 113 -4.21 11.08 27.21
C GLN A 113 -5.00 12.29 26.66
N PRO A 114 -5.36 13.31 27.47
CA PRO A 114 -6.17 14.43 26.97
C PRO A 114 -5.48 15.21 25.85
N TYR A 115 -4.15 15.30 25.92
CA TYR A 115 -3.36 16.00 24.91
C TYR A 115 -3.29 15.21 23.60
N ILE A 116 -3.20 13.88 23.66
CA ILE A 116 -3.20 13.02 22.47
C ILE A 116 -4.57 13.02 21.80
N GLU A 117 -5.65 12.99 22.57
CA GLU A 117 -7.02 13.14 22.08
C GLU A 117 -7.20 14.47 21.34
N TYR A 118 -6.73 15.58 21.92
CA TYR A 118 -6.75 16.89 21.27
C TYR A 118 -5.99 16.90 19.92
N LEU A 119 -4.81 16.27 19.85
CA LEU A 119 -4.06 16.19 18.58
C LEU A 119 -4.76 15.33 17.53
N LEU A 120 -5.46 14.27 17.96
CA LEU A 120 -6.25 13.43 17.07
C LEU A 120 -7.48 14.17 16.54
N ASP A 121 -8.18 14.93 17.38
CA ASP A 121 -9.30 15.77 16.96
C ASP A 121 -8.85 16.81 15.92
N LEU A 122 -7.68 17.42 16.12
CA LEU A 122 -7.11 18.38 15.17
C LEU A 122 -6.75 17.74 13.82
N LEU A 123 -6.35 16.46 13.80
CA LEU A 123 -6.13 15.68 12.57
C LEU A 123 -7.43 15.26 11.87
N LEU A 124 -8.54 15.16 12.61
CA LEU A 124 -9.86 14.81 12.07
C LEU A 124 -10.65 16.04 11.62
N SER A 125 -10.17 17.24 11.92
CA SER A 125 -10.77 18.49 11.46
C SER A 125 -10.85 18.57 9.93
N ASP A 126 -11.87 19.25 9.42
CA ASP A 126 -12.00 19.51 7.98
C ASP A 126 -10.99 20.57 7.49
N SER A 127 -10.39 21.35 8.40
CA SER A 127 -9.43 22.40 8.10
C SER A 127 -8.06 21.86 7.70
N ILE A 128 -7.61 22.18 6.47
CA ILE A 128 -6.28 21.79 5.97
C ILE A 128 -5.18 22.45 6.82
N GLU A 129 -5.40 23.66 7.30
CA GLU A 129 -4.42 24.44 8.08
C GLU A 129 -4.16 23.77 9.44
N GLU A 130 -5.22 23.35 10.13
CA GLU A 130 -5.14 22.64 11.41
C GLU A 130 -4.40 21.31 11.27
N ARG A 131 -4.73 20.52 10.23
CA ARG A 131 -4.01 19.26 9.96
C ARG A 131 -2.55 19.51 9.59
N ALA A 132 -2.24 20.58 8.87
CA ALA A 132 -0.87 20.95 8.50
C ALA A 132 -0.04 21.34 9.71
N ILE A 133 -0.64 22.05 10.67
CA ILE A 133 -0.01 22.38 11.96
C ILE A 133 0.36 21.09 12.70
N VAL A 134 -0.54 20.09 12.78
CA VAL A 134 -0.22 18.80 13.42
C VAL A 134 0.97 18.13 12.75
N VAL A 135 0.96 18.02 11.42
CA VAL A 135 2.01 17.32 10.68
C VAL A 135 3.36 18.06 10.74
N ALA A 136 3.35 19.39 10.66
CA ALA A 136 4.56 20.21 10.62
C ALA A 136 5.16 20.46 12.02
N GLU A 137 4.35 20.89 12.98
CA GLU A 137 4.81 21.30 14.31
C GLU A 137 4.99 20.08 15.22
N TYR A 138 4.05 19.14 15.19
CA TYR A 138 4.03 18.00 16.10
C TYR A 138 4.67 16.74 15.53
N GLY A 139 5.23 16.81 14.31
CA GLY A 139 6.02 15.71 13.74
C GLY A 139 7.22 15.29 14.61
N LYS A 140 7.79 16.20 15.41
CA LYS A 140 8.83 15.86 16.40
C LYS A 140 8.26 15.08 17.58
N GLU A 141 7.07 15.44 18.02
CA GLU A 141 6.40 14.83 19.16
C GLU A 141 5.88 13.43 18.80
N VAL A 142 5.34 13.28 17.58
CA VAL A 142 5.00 11.98 17.00
C VAL A 142 6.22 11.05 16.97
N ARG A 143 7.41 11.54 16.61
CA ARG A 143 8.64 10.71 16.63
C ARG A 143 9.04 10.28 18.04
N LYS A 144 8.93 11.18 19.03
CA LYS A 144 9.18 10.83 20.43
C LYS A 144 8.21 9.78 20.93
N ILE A 145 6.94 9.90 20.55
CA ILE A 145 5.89 8.91 20.86
C ILE A 145 6.19 7.57 20.19
N GLU A 146 6.53 7.57 18.89
CA GLU A 146 6.91 6.36 18.14
C GLU A 146 8.10 5.64 18.79
N GLN A 147 9.10 6.40 19.24
CA GLN A 147 10.22 5.86 20.01
C GLN A 147 9.77 5.29 21.36
N ARG A 148 8.94 6.03 22.12
CA ARG A 148 8.43 5.60 23.43
C ARG A 148 7.62 4.30 23.33
N ILE A 149 6.79 4.15 22.30
CA ILE A 149 6.06 2.90 22.01
C ILE A 149 7.06 1.78 21.74
N SER A 150 8.04 2.02 20.87
CA SER A 150 9.04 1.01 20.48
C SER A 150 9.86 0.52 21.68
N GLU A 151 10.29 1.43 22.55
CA GLU A 151 11.00 1.11 23.79
C GLU A 151 10.14 0.26 24.72
N PHE A 152 8.86 0.62 24.88
CA PHE A 152 7.94 -0.16 25.70
C PHE A 152 7.72 -1.57 25.13
N THR A 153 7.46 -1.70 23.83
CA THR A 153 7.27 -2.98 23.15
C THR A 153 8.52 -3.86 23.20
N ALA A 154 9.71 -3.26 23.14
CA ALA A 154 10.98 -3.99 23.26
C ALA A 154 11.19 -4.54 24.68
N SER A 155 10.83 -3.78 25.71
CA SER A 155 10.92 -4.21 27.11
C SER A 155 9.80 -5.18 27.54
N HIS A 156 8.66 -5.16 26.84
CA HIS A 156 7.51 -6.01 27.09
C HIS A 156 7.17 -6.79 25.81
N PRO A 157 8.04 -7.75 25.39
CA PRO A 157 7.75 -8.57 24.24
C PRO A 157 6.42 -9.30 24.51
N ALA A 158 5.45 -9.08 23.63
CA ALA A 158 4.13 -9.67 23.74
C ALA A 158 4.23 -11.20 23.87
N GLY A 159 4.07 -11.71 25.09
CA GLY A 159 3.63 -13.07 25.32
C GLY A 159 2.15 -13.14 24.98
N CYS A 160 1.81 -13.92 23.94
CA CYS A 160 0.48 -14.44 23.66
C CYS A 160 -0.67 -13.42 23.49
N ASP A 161 -0.83 -12.91 22.26
CA ASP A 161 -2.18 -12.65 21.75
C ASP A 161 -2.76 -13.98 21.22
N GLU A 162 -3.15 -14.86 22.15
CA GLU A 162 -4.07 -15.96 21.87
C GLU A 162 -5.47 -15.37 21.64
N ARG A 163 -5.72 -14.76 20.48
CA ARG A 163 -7.09 -14.58 19.98
C ARG A 163 -7.18 -14.93 18.50
N SER A 164 -7.71 -16.15 18.30
CA SER A 164 -8.58 -16.51 17.17
C SER A 164 -7.94 -17.15 15.93
N ARG A 165 -7.18 -18.24 16.13
CA ARG A 165 -7.21 -19.38 15.18
C ARG A 165 -8.11 -20.46 15.75
N SER A 166 -9.35 -20.56 15.29
CA SER A 166 -10.11 -21.82 15.05
C SER A 166 -11.63 -21.58 14.96
N HIS A 167 -12.11 -21.29 13.75
CA HIS A 167 -13.43 -21.80 13.32
C HIS A 167 -13.28 -22.33 11.89
N SER A 168 -12.57 -23.45 11.78
CA SER A 168 -12.67 -24.38 10.67
C SER A 168 -13.08 -25.73 11.24
N ALA A 169 -14.38 -25.91 11.42
CA ALA A 169 -15.04 -27.21 11.57
C ALA A 169 -16.34 -27.09 10.75
N ARG A 170 -16.32 -27.51 9.48
CA ARG A 170 -16.76 -28.84 9.04
C ARG A 170 -18.19 -29.12 9.48
N THR A 171 -19.13 -28.99 8.55
CA THR A 171 -20.42 -29.69 8.63
C THR A 171 -20.70 -30.25 7.25
N GLU A 172 -20.29 -31.50 7.07
CA GLU A 172 -20.86 -32.41 6.09
C GLU A 172 -22.19 -32.91 6.67
N ARG A 173 -23.28 -32.75 5.92
CA ARG A 173 -24.38 -33.71 5.75
C ARG A 173 -25.31 -33.26 4.64
#